data_AF-A0A0G0MSH6-F1
#
_entry.id   AF-A0A0G0MSH6-F1
#
_cell.length_a   1.000
_cell.length_b   1.000
_cell.length_c   1.000
_cell.angle_alpha   90.00
_cell.angle_beta   90.00
_cell.angle_gamma   90.00
#
_symmetry.space_group_name_H-M   'P 1'
#
loop_
_entity.id
_entity.type
_entity.pdbx_description
1 polymer ?
#
loop_
_entity_poly.entity_id
_entity_poly.type
_entity_poly.pdbx_seq_one_letter_code
_entity_poly.pdbx_strand_id
1 'polypeptide(L)'
;MTIRGRYAPKISGFKYLSSPIKKYDFISEGFIYNAAERSIHGQFFHKGIDYSAPYGTPVYAAAAGYAVASYHRFPVLRSDFTIQILDGKPLGNGLGYFVQIYHPENISGVKGGRITQYGHLSYIINKLDVKLTQVQKINLLDRIKKVNDAKVKNGLSNEKLNRVLDQQEKIMRSYPWVQTYHGYNFSKDLGERESYLYSPTELAFLYEKRSPFVKYVEQGEEIGRVGASALLQGKPSYSEYEIHPSITEPKVVWDEYHLHFEEADRDWNSGRKGLQRDPYNIYKTSKWYLIKENLKSSLFV
;
A
#
# COMPACT_ATOMS: atom_id res chain seq x y z
N MET A 1 -9.84 -18.60 20.60
CA MET A 1 -9.27 -18.59 19.22
C MET A 1 -8.15 -17.55 19.19
N THR A 2 -6.94 -17.91 18.79
CA THR A 2 -5.80 -16.96 18.73
C THR A 2 -5.96 -15.99 17.55
N ILE A 3 -5.38 -14.79 17.61
CA ILE A 3 -5.32 -13.87 16.46
C ILE A 3 -4.74 -14.60 15.23
N ARG A 4 -3.69 -15.40 15.44
CA ARG A 4 -3.11 -16.27 14.41
C ARG A 4 -4.11 -17.25 13.81
N GLY A 5 -4.96 -17.89 14.62
CA GLY A 5 -6.00 -18.81 14.14
C GLY A 5 -7.20 -18.13 13.49
N ARG A 6 -7.50 -16.88 13.87
CA ARG A 6 -8.57 -16.07 13.27
C ARG A 6 -8.24 -15.64 11.84
N TYR A 7 -6.96 -15.38 11.57
CA TYR A 7 -6.47 -14.86 10.29
C TYR A 7 -5.55 -15.81 9.54
N ALA A 8 -5.36 -17.05 10.03
CA ALA A 8 -4.78 -18.12 9.24
C ALA A 8 -5.68 -18.30 7.99
N PRO A 9 -5.17 -18.05 6.78
CA PRO A 9 -5.90 -18.24 5.55
C PRO A 9 -6.35 -19.69 5.47
N LYS A 10 -7.64 -19.88 5.17
CA LYS A 10 -8.24 -21.19 4.91
C LYS A 10 -8.04 -21.55 3.44
N ILE A 11 -6.79 -21.57 2.99
CA ILE A 11 -6.46 -21.61 1.57
C ILE A 11 -5.57 -22.83 1.32
N SER A 12 -5.88 -23.58 0.26
CA SER A 12 -5.08 -24.74 -0.15
C SER A 12 -3.64 -24.30 -0.42
N GLY A 13 -2.67 -25.08 0.04
CA GLY A 13 -1.24 -24.76 -0.03
C GLY A 13 -0.63 -24.84 -1.45
N PHE A 14 -1.36 -24.46 -2.49
CA PHE A 14 -0.86 -24.47 -3.86
C PHE A 14 0.22 -23.41 -4.03
N LYS A 15 1.46 -23.87 -4.25
CA LYS A 15 2.61 -23.00 -4.45
C LYS A 15 2.73 -22.65 -5.93
N TYR A 16 2.31 -21.44 -6.29
CA TYR A 16 2.43 -20.90 -7.65
C TYR A 16 3.23 -19.60 -7.74
N LEU A 17 3.54 -18.98 -6.58
CA LEU A 17 4.28 -17.75 -6.48
C LEU A 17 5.79 -18.01 -6.40
N SER A 18 6.55 -17.26 -7.18
CA SER A 18 8.00 -17.07 -7.04
C SER A 18 8.28 -15.81 -6.21
N SER A 19 9.54 -15.58 -5.83
CA SER A 19 9.92 -14.33 -5.17
C SER A 19 9.83 -13.16 -6.16
N PRO A 20 9.18 -12.03 -5.81
CA PRO A 20 9.12 -10.86 -6.67
C PRO A 20 10.42 -10.06 -6.69
N ILE A 21 11.37 -10.36 -5.80
CA ILE A 21 12.72 -9.80 -5.77
C ILE A 21 13.76 -10.92 -5.78
N LYS A 22 14.71 -10.85 -6.71
CA LYS A 22 15.74 -11.90 -6.90
C LYS A 22 17.01 -11.70 -6.08
N LYS A 23 17.38 -10.44 -5.78
CA LYS A 23 18.68 -10.08 -5.17
C LYS A 23 18.61 -9.78 -3.67
N TYR A 24 17.46 -9.31 -3.19
CA TYR A 24 17.22 -8.89 -1.82
C TYR A 24 15.96 -9.59 -1.29
N ASP A 25 16.10 -10.87 -0.96
CA ASP A 25 15.02 -11.71 -0.42
C ASP A 25 14.79 -11.51 1.09
N PHE A 26 15.36 -10.45 1.66
CA PHE A 26 15.17 -10.07 3.05
C PHE A 26 13.81 -9.37 3.23
N ILE A 27 12.97 -9.99 4.05
CA ILE A 27 11.69 -9.42 4.46
C ILE A 27 11.94 -8.55 5.70
N SER A 28 11.62 -7.26 5.61
CA SER A 28 11.75 -6.29 6.71
C SER A 28 10.48 -6.18 7.56
N GLU A 29 9.32 -6.47 6.99
CA GLU A 29 8.04 -6.45 7.70
C GLU A 29 7.16 -7.62 7.25
N GLY A 30 6.52 -8.27 8.22
CA GLY A 30 5.65 -9.42 7.97
C GLY A 30 4.18 -9.04 7.79
N PHE A 31 3.32 -10.04 7.71
CA PHE A 31 1.86 -9.83 7.63
C PHE A 31 1.25 -9.09 8.84
N ILE A 32 1.95 -9.12 9.98
CA ILE A 32 1.62 -8.42 11.21
C ILE A 32 2.70 -7.37 11.43
N TYR A 33 2.30 -6.10 11.59
CA TYR A 33 3.23 -5.02 11.85
C TYR A 33 4.06 -5.24 13.13
N ASN A 34 5.33 -4.89 13.06
CA ASN A 34 6.23 -4.87 14.19
C ASN A 34 5.82 -3.79 15.23
N ALA A 35 6.42 -3.81 16.42
CA ALA A 35 6.05 -2.91 17.50
C ALA A 35 6.30 -1.42 17.20
N ALA A 36 7.35 -1.09 16.44
CA ALA A 36 7.65 0.28 16.04
C ALA A 36 6.60 0.80 15.05
N GLU A 37 6.28 0.04 14.01
CA GLU A 37 5.21 0.35 13.05
C GLU A 37 3.87 0.59 13.76
N ARG A 38 3.48 -0.34 14.64
CA ARG A 38 2.25 -0.20 15.44
C ARG A 38 2.22 1.06 16.29
N SER A 39 3.35 1.54 16.78
CA SER A 39 3.41 2.78 17.58
C SER A 39 3.14 4.04 16.77
N ILE A 40 3.39 4.00 15.45
CA ILE A 40 3.23 5.15 14.55
C ILE A 40 1.78 5.25 14.04
N HIS A 41 1.23 4.14 13.53
CA HIS A 41 -0.07 4.15 12.84
C HIS A 41 -1.19 3.41 13.60
N GLY A 42 -0.87 2.72 14.70
CA GLY A 42 -1.87 2.06 15.57
C GLY A 42 -2.58 0.86 14.95
N GLN A 43 -2.13 0.36 13.79
CA GLN A 43 -2.75 -0.78 13.11
C GLN A 43 -2.01 -2.06 13.42
N PHE A 44 -2.73 -3.14 13.65
CA PHE A 44 -2.08 -4.43 13.96
C PHE A 44 -1.66 -5.21 12.71
N PHE A 45 -2.39 -5.04 11.61
CA PHE A 45 -2.22 -5.86 10.40
C PHE A 45 -1.62 -5.06 9.26
N HIS A 46 -0.52 -5.59 8.72
CA HIS A 46 0.17 -5.04 7.57
C HIS A 46 -0.45 -5.51 6.24
N LYS A 47 -1.08 -6.71 6.25
CA LYS A 47 -1.81 -7.29 5.10
C LYS A 47 -0.95 -7.60 3.87
N GLY A 48 0.36 -7.45 3.98
CA GLY A 48 1.35 -7.86 2.98
C GLY A 48 2.66 -8.21 3.69
N ILE A 49 3.72 -8.32 2.91
CA ILE A 49 5.10 -8.39 3.41
C ILE A 49 5.92 -7.31 2.73
N ASP A 50 6.90 -6.76 3.43
CA ASP A 50 7.82 -5.79 2.86
C ASP A 50 9.17 -6.44 2.63
N TYR A 51 9.69 -6.30 1.42
CA TYR A 51 11.07 -6.61 1.11
C TYR A 51 11.90 -5.33 1.19
N SER A 52 12.84 -5.26 2.12
CA SER A 52 13.79 -4.15 2.14
C SER A 52 14.72 -4.29 0.94
N ALA A 53 14.70 -3.28 0.08
CA ALA A 53 15.46 -3.31 -1.16
C ALA A 53 15.83 -1.88 -1.57
N PRO A 54 17.04 -1.64 -2.09
CA PRO A 54 17.43 -0.33 -2.57
C PRO A 54 16.46 0.21 -3.64
N TYR A 55 16.31 1.53 -3.69
CA TYR A 55 15.61 2.22 -4.77
C TYR A 55 16.08 1.72 -6.15
N GLY A 56 15.15 1.56 -7.08
CA GLY A 56 15.44 1.13 -8.45
C GLY A 56 15.66 -0.37 -8.61
N THR A 57 15.62 -1.16 -7.52
CA THR A 57 15.70 -2.63 -7.57
C THR A 57 14.60 -3.19 -8.47
N PRO A 58 14.91 -4.05 -9.45
CA PRO A 58 13.90 -4.69 -10.29
C PRO A 58 12.91 -5.54 -9.50
N VAL A 59 11.63 -5.37 -9.81
CA VAL A 59 10.51 -6.15 -9.26
C VAL A 59 9.94 -7.01 -10.37
N TYR A 60 9.71 -8.28 -10.07
CA TYR A 60 9.26 -9.30 -11.02
C TYR A 60 7.87 -9.81 -10.65
N ALA A 61 7.08 -10.16 -11.67
CA ALA A 61 5.81 -10.84 -11.47
C ALA A 61 6.03 -12.19 -10.76
N ALA A 62 5.45 -12.34 -9.57
CA ALA A 62 5.57 -13.56 -8.79
C ALA A 62 4.90 -14.76 -9.49
N ALA A 63 3.90 -14.52 -10.34
CA ALA A 63 3.26 -15.51 -11.20
C ALA A 63 2.70 -14.85 -12.47
N ALA A 64 2.42 -15.66 -13.49
CA ALA A 64 1.85 -15.18 -14.75
C ALA A 64 0.40 -14.67 -14.56
N GLY A 65 -0.02 -13.69 -15.35
CA GLY A 65 -1.39 -13.17 -15.28
C GLY A 65 -1.59 -11.81 -15.94
N TYR A 66 -2.77 -11.23 -15.72
CA TYR A 66 -3.16 -9.94 -16.26
C TYR A 66 -2.78 -8.83 -15.29
N ALA A 67 -1.76 -8.07 -15.65
CA ALA A 67 -1.25 -6.93 -14.91
C ALA A 67 -2.01 -5.64 -15.25
N VAL A 68 -2.28 -4.87 -14.21
CA VAL A 68 -2.84 -3.52 -14.27
C VAL A 68 -2.06 -2.61 -13.33
N ALA A 69 -1.86 -1.36 -13.73
CA ALA A 69 -1.12 -0.38 -12.94
C ALA A 69 -2.00 0.75 -12.47
N SER A 70 -1.70 1.28 -11.28
CA SER A 70 -2.40 2.43 -10.73
C SER A 70 -1.54 3.18 -9.71
N TYR A 71 -2.10 4.24 -9.15
CA TYR A 71 -1.49 5.07 -8.14
C TYR A 71 -2.50 5.38 -7.04
N HIS A 72 -2.09 5.25 -5.78
CA HIS A 72 -2.88 5.73 -4.67
C HIS A 72 -2.07 6.38 -3.55
N ARG A 73 -2.65 7.42 -2.95
CA ARG A 73 -2.06 8.22 -1.88
C ARG A 73 -3.14 9.03 -1.20
N PHE A 74 -3.04 9.15 0.12
CA PHE A 74 -3.94 9.94 0.95
C PHE A 74 -3.23 10.38 2.24
N PRO A 75 -3.64 11.50 2.86
CA PRO A 75 -3.14 11.88 4.18
C PRO A 75 -3.69 10.95 5.27
N VAL A 76 -2.88 10.67 6.28
CA VAL A 76 -3.36 10.09 7.54
C VAL A 76 -3.97 11.20 8.37
N LEU A 77 -5.21 10.98 8.81
CA LEU A 77 -5.96 11.92 9.63
C LEU A 77 -6.13 11.36 11.04
N ARG A 78 -6.08 12.25 12.02
CA ARG A 78 -6.51 11.96 13.40
C ARG A 78 -8.04 11.83 13.46
N SER A 79 -8.55 11.40 14.60
CA SER A 79 -9.99 11.25 14.85
C SER A 79 -10.79 12.56 14.73
N ASP A 80 -10.14 13.71 14.83
CA ASP A 80 -10.72 15.03 14.64
C ASP A 80 -10.56 15.58 13.21
N PHE A 81 -10.14 14.73 12.26
CA PHE A 81 -9.84 15.06 10.87
C PHE A 81 -8.64 16.00 10.65
N THR A 82 -7.87 16.32 11.69
CA THR A 82 -6.60 17.02 11.51
C THR A 82 -5.56 16.10 10.88
N ILE A 83 -4.67 16.68 10.07
CA ILE A 83 -3.58 15.96 9.42
C ILE A 83 -2.60 15.50 10.50
N GLN A 84 -2.27 14.21 10.49
CA GLN A 84 -1.24 13.68 11.36
C GLN A 84 0.13 14.16 10.88
N ILE A 85 0.97 14.60 11.82
CA ILE A 85 2.31 15.12 11.56
C ILE A 85 3.31 14.19 12.23
N LEU A 86 4.34 13.79 11.49
CA LEU A 86 5.50 13.06 11.97
C LEU A 86 6.75 13.83 11.53
N ASP A 87 7.66 14.11 12.45
CA ASP A 87 8.91 14.86 12.20
C ASP A 87 8.71 16.16 11.39
N GLY A 88 7.65 16.91 11.72
CA GLY A 88 7.32 18.19 11.07
C GLY A 88 6.68 18.07 9.68
N LYS A 89 6.44 16.86 9.17
CA LYS A 89 5.84 16.62 7.85
C LYS A 89 4.47 15.94 7.98
N PRO A 90 3.52 16.19 7.04
CA PRO A 90 2.29 15.44 6.95
C PRO A 90 2.55 13.96 6.69
N LEU A 91 1.90 13.12 7.48
CA LEU A 91 1.95 11.67 7.31
C LEU A 91 1.04 11.25 6.16
N GLY A 92 1.60 10.60 5.13
CA GLY A 92 0.85 9.99 4.03
C GLY A 92 0.49 8.54 4.32
N ASN A 93 -0.38 7.93 3.52
CA ASN A 93 -0.58 6.49 3.42
C ASN A 93 -0.93 6.13 1.97
N GLY A 94 -0.68 4.89 1.58
CA GLY A 94 -0.82 4.35 0.24
C GLY A 94 0.49 3.76 -0.30
N LEU A 95 0.35 2.78 -1.18
CA LEU A 95 1.33 2.11 -2.02
C LEU A 95 2.04 3.07 -2.99
N GLY A 96 1.56 4.30 -3.25
CA GLY A 96 2.10 5.09 -4.35
C GLY A 96 1.78 4.45 -5.69
N TYR A 97 2.76 4.32 -6.59
CA TYR A 97 2.59 3.49 -7.78
C TYR A 97 2.57 2.02 -7.39
N PHE A 98 1.63 1.29 -7.98
CA PHE A 98 1.54 -0.14 -7.78
C PHE A 98 1.08 -0.85 -9.04
N VAL A 99 1.42 -2.14 -9.10
CA VAL A 99 0.87 -3.10 -10.07
C VAL A 99 0.02 -4.11 -9.32
N GLN A 100 -1.15 -4.45 -9.85
CA GLN A 100 -1.91 -5.63 -9.45
C GLN A 100 -1.94 -6.63 -10.59
N ILE A 101 -1.74 -7.92 -10.28
CA ILE A 101 -1.82 -8.99 -11.27
C ILE A 101 -2.94 -9.94 -10.88
N TYR A 102 -3.89 -10.14 -11.78
CA TYR A 102 -4.87 -11.22 -11.67
C TYR A 102 -4.30 -12.51 -12.26
N HIS A 103 -4.18 -13.53 -11.43
CA HIS A 103 -3.75 -14.88 -11.78
C HIS A 103 -5.00 -15.75 -11.97
N PRO A 104 -5.32 -16.18 -13.20
CA PRO A 104 -6.47 -17.04 -13.44
C PRO A 104 -6.31 -18.42 -12.78
N GLU A 105 -7.41 -19.16 -12.65
CA GLU A 105 -7.45 -20.46 -11.97
C GLU A 105 -6.45 -21.48 -12.52
N ASN A 106 -6.21 -21.52 -13.83
CA ASN A 106 -5.23 -22.41 -14.45
C ASN A 106 -3.78 -22.08 -14.08
N ILE A 107 -3.51 -20.87 -13.56
CA ILE A 107 -2.21 -20.46 -13.02
C ILE A 107 -2.17 -20.66 -11.51
N SER A 108 -3.19 -20.19 -10.79
CA SER A 108 -3.19 -20.16 -9.33
C SER A 108 -3.68 -21.45 -8.66
N GLY A 109 -4.28 -22.37 -9.41
CA GLY A 109 -4.90 -23.60 -8.88
C GLY A 109 -6.10 -23.34 -7.97
N VAL A 110 -6.69 -22.13 -8.00
CA VAL A 110 -7.78 -21.70 -7.12
C VAL A 110 -8.94 -21.20 -7.96
N LYS A 111 -10.14 -21.73 -7.67
CA LYS A 111 -11.38 -21.31 -8.32
C LYS A 111 -11.60 -19.80 -8.19
N GLY A 112 -11.84 -19.14 -9.32
CA GLY A 112 -12.00 -17.68 -9.39
C GLY A 112 -10.68 -16.89 -9.44
N GLY A 113 -9.53 -17.58 -9.39
CA GLY A 113 -8.21 -16.99 -9.49
C GLY A 113 -7.72 -16.29 -8.21
N ARG A 114 -6.59 -15.60 -8.34
CA ARG A 114 -5.89 -14.89 -7.26
C ARG A 114 -5.45 -13.51 -7.72
N ILE A 115 -5.14 -12.63 -6.77
CA ILE A 115 -4.54 -11.33 -7.05
C ILE A 115 -3.23 -11.23 -6.29
N THR A 116 -2.17 -10.76 -6.94
CA THR A 116 -1.00 -10.19 -6.24
C THR A 116 -0.93 -8.69 -6.47
N GLN A 117 -0.33 -7.96 -5.53
CA GLN A 117 -0.11 -6.52 -5.66
C GLN A 117 1.31 -6.17 -5.21
N TYR A 118 1.92 -5.26 -5.95
CA TYR A 118 3.31 -4.84 -5.85
C TYR A 118 3.29 -3.32 -5.65
N GLY A 119 3.40 -2.89 -4.40
CA GLY A 119 3.36 -1.50 -3.99
C GLY A 119 4.72 -0.83 -3.91
N HIS A 120 4.68 0.47 -3.68
CA HIS A 120 5.85 1.33 -3.49
C HIS A 120 6.80 1.28 -4.68
N LEU A 121 6.24 1.29 -5.89
CA LEU A 121 7.05 1.31 -7.11
C LEU A 121 7.49 2.75 -7.43
N SER A 122 8.71 2.89 -7.92
CA SER A 122 9.20 4.12 -8.56
C SER A 122 8.96 4.14 -10.05
N TYR A 123 8.90 2.95 -10.65
CA TYR A 123 8.75 2.75 -12.07
C TYR A 123 7.78 1.61 -12.32
N ILE A 124 6.93 1.81 -13.32
CA ILE A 124 6.14 0.75 -13.94
C ILE A 124 6.66 0.65 -15.36
N ILE A 125 6.90 -0.56 -15.83
CA ILE A 125 7.45 -0.81 -17.16
C ILE A 125 6.69 -0.04 -18.25
N ASN A 126 7.42 0.51 -19.24
CA ASN A 126 6.91 1.40 -20.32
C ASN A 126 5.78 0.83 -21.19
N LYS A 127 5.30 -0.39 -20.94
CA LYS A 127 4.24 -1.07 -21.70
C LYS A 127 2.95 -1.27 -20.89
N LEU A 128 2.83 -0.61 -19.74
CA LEU A 128 1.64 -0.67 -18.90
C LEU A 128 1.30 0.73 -18.41
N ASP A 129 0.26 1.32 -18.99
CA ASP A 129 -0.22 2.64 -18.62
C ASP A 129 -0.85 2.62 -17.22
N VAL A 130 -0.57 3.68 -16.46
CA VAL A 130 -1.12 3.84 -15.12
C VAL A 130 -2.54 4.34 -15.21
N LYS A 131 -3.50 3.51 -14.80
CA LYS A 131 -4.88 3.97 -14.64
C LYS A 131 -5.02 4.75 -13.35
N LEU A 132 -5.09 6.06 -13.46
CA LEU A 132 -5.41 6.91 -12.32
C LEU A 132 -6.89 6.76 -11.97
N THR A 133 -7.18 6.32 -10.75
CA THR A 133 -8.52 6.47 -10.18
C THR A 133 -8.89 7.95 -10.06
N GLN A 134 -10.18 8.26 -10.09
CA GLN A 134 -10.66 9.63 -9.93
C GLN A 134 -10.09 10.28 -8.66
N VAL A 135 -9.45 11.44 -8.83
CA VAL A 135 -8.92 12.22 -7.72
C VAL A 135 -10.07 12.82 -6.95
N GLN A 136 -10.17 12.51 -5.65
CA GLN A 136 -11.13 13.14 -4.77
C GLN A 136 -10.45 14.30 -4.04
N LYS A 137 -10.97 15.51 -4.23
CA LYS A 137 -10.59 16.67 -3.41
C LYS A 137 -11.42 16.67 -2.14
N ILE A 138 -10.76 16.75 -0.99
CA ILE A 138 -11.44 16.79 0.31
C ILE A 138 -11.34 18.19 0.89
N ASN A 139 -12.49 18.79 1.24
CA ASN A 139 -12.51 19.98 2.07
C ASN A 139 -12.28 19.58 3.54
N LEU A 140 -11.01 19.47 3.92
CA LEU A 140 -10.60 19.07 5.27
C LEU A 140 -11.01 20.10 6.32
N LEU A 141 -10.89 21.40 6.03
CA LEU A 141 -11.24 22.47 6.97
C LEU A 141 -12.72 22.40 7.36
N ASP A 142 -13.62 22.19 6.40
CA ASP A 142 -15.05 22.01 6.67
C ASP A 142 -15.32 20.78 7.54
N ARG A 143 -14.59 19.68 7.32
CA ARG A 143 -14.73 18.46 8.12
C ARG A 143 -14.24 18.64 9.55
N ILE A 144 -13.06 19.27 9.72
CA ILE A 144 -12.51 19.63 11.03
C ILE A 144 -13.51 20.51 11.78
N LYS A 145 -14.04 21.55 11.11
CA LYS A 145 -15.03 22.44 11.71
C LYS A 145 -16.28 21.68 12.15
N LYS A 146 -16.90 20.88 11.27
CA LYS A 146 -18.11 20.09 11.61
C LYS A 146 -17.92 19.16 12.81
N VAL A 147 -16.77 18.48 12.90
CA VAL A 147 -16.50 17.53 14.00
C VAL A 147 -16.18 18.25 15.30
N ASN A 148 -15.56 19.43 15.23
CA ASN A 148 -15.21 20.19 16.42
C ASN A 148 -16.30 21.17 16.87
N ASP A 149 -17.22 21.60 16.01
CA ASP A 149 -18.42 22.37 16.39
C ASP A 149 -19.28 21.60 17.41
N ALA A 150 -19.35 20.28 17.27
CA ALA A 150 -19.99 19.39 18.25
C ALA A 150 -19.26 19.39 19.61
N LYS A 151 -17.95 19.63 19.64
CA LYS A 151 -17.12 19.72 20.86
C LYS A 151 -17.11 21.13 21.46
N VAL A 152 -17.21 22.17 20.64
CA VAL A 152 -17.37 23.57 21.08
C VAL A 152 -18.68 23.72 21.87
N LYS A 153 -19.76 23.08 21.42
CA LYS A 153 -21.02 22.97 22.19
C LYS A 153 -20.85 22.35 23.58
N ASN A 154 -19.76 21.60 23.82
CA ASN A 154 -19.40 20.96 25.08
C ASN A 154 -18.23 21.67 25.81
N GLY A 155 -17.99 22.96 25.55
CA GLY A 155 -17.08 23.80 26.33
C GLY A 155 -15.68 24.03 25.75
N LEU A 156 -15.42 23.66 24.49
CA LEU A 156 -14.17 24.05 23.80
C LEU A 156 -14.26 25.53 23.38
N SER A 157 -13.22 26.33 23.66
CA SER A 157 -13.22 27.75 23.25
C SER A 157 -13.10 27.91 21.73
N ASN A 158 -13.87 28.85 21.15
CA ASN A 158 -13.78 29.20 19.73
C ASN A 158 -12.36 29.59 19.30
N GLU A 159 -11.60 30.21 20.21
CA GLU A 159 -10.21 30.58 19.96
C GLU A 159 -9.31 29.35 19.70
N LYS A 160 -9.52 28.25 20.43
CA LYS A 160 -8.75 27.02 20.23
C LYS A 160 -9.08 26.37 18.88
N LEU A 161 -10.35 26.39 18.46
CA LEU A 161 -10.77 25.88 17.15
C LEU A 161 -10.15 26.70 16.01
N ASN A 162 -10.19 28.04 16.10
CA ASN A 162 -9.60 28.91 15.08
C ASN A 162 -8.09 28.66 14.95
N ARG A 163 -7.36 28.52 16.07
CA ARG A 163 -5.93 28.17 16.04
C ARG A 163 -5.65 26.84 15.33
N VAL A 164 -6.50 25.83 15.52
CA VAL A 164 -6.38 24.54 14.82
C VAL A 164 -6.63 24.71 13.33
N LEU A 165 -7.68 25.42 12.94
CA LEU A 165 -8.00 25.67 11.54
C LEU A 165 -6.86 26.42 10.82
N ASP A 166 -6.31 27.47 11.45
CA ASP A 166 -5.19 28.23 10.90
C ASP A 166 -3.93 27.37 10.70
N GLN A 167 -3.64 26.48 11.67
CA GLN A 167 -2.52 25.55 11.55
C GLN A 167 -2.71 24.55 10.40
N GLN A 168 -3.91 23.98 10.27
CA GLN A 168 -4.22 23.03 9.20
C GLN A 168 -4.20 23.69 7.83
N GLU A 169 -4.70 24.93 7.72
CA GLU A 169 -4.61 25.69 6.49
C GLU A 169 -3.16 25.95 6.06
N LYS A 170 -2.28 26.32 7.01
CA LYS A 170 -0.83 26.48 6.73
C LYS A 170 -0.20 25.19 6.22
N ILE A 171 -0.55 24.04 6.82
CA ILE A 171 -0.09 22.72 6.37
C ILE A 171 -0.59 22.44 4.95
N MET A 172 -1.88 22.64 4.68
CA MET A 172 -2.50 22.39 3.38
C MET A 172 -1.94 23.27 2.26
N ARG A 173 -1.54 24.51 2.57
CA ARG A 173 -0.83 25.41 1.65
C ARG A 173 0.59 24.94 1.38
N SER A 174 1.29 24.49 2.41
CA SER A 174 2.67 24.00 2.31
C SER A 174 2.76 22.64 1.60
N TYR A 175 1.73 21.81 1.74
CA TYR A 175 1.66 20.46 1.20
C TYR A 175 0.33 20.22 0.45
N PRO A 176 0.16 20.73 -0.78
CA PRO A 176 -1.10 20.66 -1.50
C PRO A 176 -1.67 19.24 -1.70
N TRP A 177 -0.79 18.23 -1.71
CA TRP A 177 -1.17 16.82 -1.89
C TRP A 177 -2.07 16.28 -0.77
N VAL A 178 -2.02 16.86 0.43
CA VAL A 178 -2.86 16.42 1.57
C VAL A 178 -4.34 16.72 1.34
N GLN A 179 -4.67 17.52 0.32
CA GLN A 179 -6.05 17.86 -0.04
C GLN A 179 -6.65 16.89 -1.06
N THR A 180 -5.86 15.94 -1.54
CA THR A 180 -6.22 15.01 -2.62
C THR A 180 -6.09 13.56 -2.16
N TYR A 181 -7.10 12.77 -2.52
CA TYR A 181 -7.10 11.32 -2.34
C TYR A 181 -7.06 10.70 -3.73
N HIS A 182 -5.97 9.99 -4.01
CA HIS A 182 -5.83 9.12 -5.16
C HIS A 182 -6.15 7.69 -4.70
N GLY A 183 -6.98 6.96 -5.42
CA GLY A 183 -7.22 5.51 -5.20
C GLY A 183 -8.49 5.15 -4.46
N TYR A 184 -9.23 6.13 -3.92
CA TYR A 184 -10.37 5.85 -3.05
C TYR A 184 -11.68 6.15 -3.77
N ASN A 185 -12.43 5.11 -4.10
CA ASN A 185 -13.87 5.26 -4.28
C ASN A 185 -14.51 5.32 -2.89
N PHE A 186 -14.57 6.50 -2.26
CA PHE A 186 -15.43 6.73 -1.08
C PHE A 186 -16.90 6.84 -1.49
N SER A 187 -17.40 5.90 -2.31
CA SER A 187 -18.84 5.70 -2.31
C SER A 187 -19.19 5.23 -0.90
N LYS A 188 -20.01 6.01 -0.17
CA LYS A 188 -20.58 5.57 1.10
C LYS A 188 -21.37 4.26 0.96
N ASP A 189 -21.73 3.89 -0.28
CA ASP A 189 -22.50 2.70 -0.63
C ASP A 189 -21.60 1.51 -1.02
N LEU A 190 -20.28 1.71 -1.17
CA LEU A 190 -19.30 0.65 -1.36
C LEU A 190 -18.44 0.56 -0.11
N GLY A 191 -18.82 -0.32 0.82
CA GLY A 191 -18.21 -0.48 2.13
C GLY A 191 -16.74 -0.92 2.17
N GLU A 192 -15.96 -0.85 1.09
CA GLU A 192 -14.63 -1.44 1.01
C GLU A 192 -13.60 -0.52 0.34
N ARG A 193 -12.47 -0.34 1.03
CA ARG A 193 -11.29 0.37 0.56
C ARG A 193 -10.46 -0.64 -0.23
N GLU A 194 -10.12 -0.32 -1.49
CA GLU A 194 -9.34 -1.13 -2.46
C GLU A 194 -10.15 -2.15 -3.27
N SER A 195 -10.87 -1.70 -4.29
CA SER A 195 -11.39 -2.57 -5.34
C SER A 195 -10.31 -2.87 -6.38
N TYR A 196 -10.12 -4.14 -6.73
CA TYR A 196 -9.43 -4.52 -7.97
C TYR A 196 -10.12 -3.85 -9.17
N LEU A 197 -9.35 -3.29 -10.10
CA LEU A 197 -9.86 -2.29 -11.05
C LEU A 197 -10.80 -2.81 -12.12
N TYR A 198 -10.71 -4.10 -12.47
CA TYR A 198 -11.40 -4.70 -13.62
C TYR A 198 -11.83 -6.12 -13.32
N SER A 199 -13.04 -6.55 -13.68
CA SER A 199 -13.49 -7.94 -13.67
C SER A 199 -12.62 -8.85 -14.57
N PRO A 200 -12.63 -10.20 -14.41
CA PRO A 200 -11.92 -11.10 -15.32
C PRO A 200 -12.32 -10.90 -16.79
N THR A 201 -13.61 -10.67 -17.03
CA THR A 201 -14.17 -10.43 -18.37
C THR A 201 -13.66 -9.12 -18.96
N GLU A 202 -13.59 -8.04 -18.17
CA GLU A 202 -13.02 -6.76 -18.62
C GLU A 202 -11.53 -6.88 -18.92
N LEU A 203 -10.76 -7.63 -18.11
CA LEU A 203 -9.35 -7.86 -18.38
C LEU A 203 -9.13 -8.59 -19.71
N ALA A 204 -9.89 -9.67 -19.95
CA ALA A 204 -9.81 -10.43 -21.19
C ALA A 204 -10.14 -9.54 -22.40
N PHE A 205 -11.23 -8.79 -22.32
CA PHE A 205 -11.63 -7.85 -23.37
C PHE A 205 -10.57 -6.77 -23.63
N LEU A 206 -10.05 -6.13 -22.58
CA LEU A 206 -9.03 -5.08 -22.72
C LEU A 206 -7.72 -5.62 -23.28
N TYR A 207 -7.32 -6.83 -22.88
CA TYR A 207 -6.16 -7.51 -23.42
C TYR A 207 -6.32 -7.83 -24.91
N GLU A 208 -7.45 -8.41 -25.32
CA GLU A 208 -7.77 -8.69 -26.73
C GLU A 208 -7.76 -7.42 -27.59
N LYS A 209 -8.24 -6.30 -27.03
CA LYS A 209 -8.21 -4.98 -27.68
C LYS A 209 -6.85 -4.29 -27.62
N ARG A 210 -5.83 -4.94 -27.05
CA ARG A 210 -4.48 -4.37 -26.88
C ARG A 210 -4.52 -3.03 -26.16
N SER A 211 -5.38 -2.91 -25.16
CA SER A 211 -5.47 -1.72 -24.31
C SER A 211 -4.14 -1.47 -23.62
N PRO A 212 -3.66 -0.22 -23.53
CA PRO A 212 -2.41 0.07 -22.84
C PRO A 212 -2.51 -0.11 -21.31
N PHE A 213 -3.73 -0.23 -20.75
CA PHE A 213 -3.96 -0.38 -19.31
C PHE A 213 -3.91 -1.82 -18.80
N VAL A 214 -3.86 -2.81 -19.69
CA VAL A 214 -3.84 -4.23 -19.34
C VAL A 214 -2.74 -4.92 -20.13
N LYS A 215 -1.88 -5.64 -19.43
CA LYS A 215 -0.82 -6.44 -20.04
C LYS A 215 -0.81 -7.84 -19.45
N TYR A 216 -0.72 -8.86 -20.30
CA TYR A 216 -0.37 -10.19 -19.81
C TYR A 216 1.13 -10.24 -19.53
N VAL A 217 1.51 -10.69 -18.33
CA VAL A 217 2.90 -10.84 -17.90
C VAL A 217 3.18 -12.29 -17.55
N GLU A 218 4.38 -12.74 -17.86
CA GLU A 218 4.86 -14.06 -17.49
C GLU A 218 5.45 -14.07 -16.07
N GLN A 219 5.48 -15.25 -15.44
CA GLN A 219 6.19 -15.40 -14.16
C GLN A 219 7.67 -15.04 -14.32
N GLY A 220 8.18 -14.17 -13.44
CA GLY A 220 9.57 -13.71 -13.47
C GLY A 220 9.86 -12.58 -14.46
N GLU A 221 8.84 -12.06 -15.16
CA GLU A 221 8.95 -10.86 -16.00
C GLU A 221 9.06 -9.60 -15.12
N GLU A 222 9.92 -8.64 -15.50
CA GLU A 222 10.05 -7.35 -14.79
C GLU A 222 8.77 -6.53 -14.98
N ILE A 223 8.18 -6.05 -13.88
CA ILE A 223 6.94 -5.26 -13.87
C ILE A 223 7.13 -3.85 -13.33
N GLY A 224 8.24 -3.60 -12.64
CA GLY A 224 8.54 -2.29 -12.10
C GLY A 224 9.85 -2.28 -11.32
N ARG A 225 10.05 -1.19 -10.58
CA ARG A 225 11.22 -1.01 -9.72
C ARG A 225 10.81 -0.47 -8.37
N VAL A 226 11.52 -0.89 -7.33
CA VAL A 226 11.34 -0.43 -5.95
C VAL A 226 11.48 1.10 -5.91
N GLY A 227 10.58 1.73 -5.18
CA GLY A 227 10.53 3.16 -4.93
C GLY A 227 10.41 3.46 -3.45
N ALA A 228 10.10 4.71 -3.13
CA ALA A 228 9.76 5.12 -1.78
C ALA A 228 8.33 4.69 -1.45
N SER A 229 8.09 4.36 -0.19
CA SER A 229 6.73 4.39 0.31
C SER A 229 6.19 5.82 0.12
N ALA A 230 4.96 5.99 -0.36
CA ALA A 230 4.44 7.31 -0.77
C ALA A 230 4.12 8.23 0.43
N LEU A 231 4.90 8.13 1.51
CA LEU A 231 4.50 8.39 2.88
C LEU A 231 5.09 9.69 3.44
N LEU A 232 6.28 10.15 3.02
CA LEU A 232 6.84 11.42 3.51
C LEU A 232 7.28 12.46 2.46
N GLN A 233 7.26 12.19 1.15
CA GLN A 233 7.84 13.12 0.17
C GLN A 233 6.85 13.63 -0.88
N GLY A 234 7.08 14.88 -1.31
CA GLY A 234 6.22 15.71 -2.15
C GLY A 234 5.98 15.13 -3.55
N LYS A 235 5.52 15.96 -4.49
CA LYS A 235 5.07 15.54 -5.83
C LYS A 235 6.02 14.50 -6.47
N PRO A 236 5.50 13.49 -7.19
CA PRO A 236 6.34 12.60 -7.96
C PRO A 236 7.03 13.40 -9.06
N SER A 237 8.28 13.80 -8.85
CA SER A 237 9.18 14.14 -9.93
C SER A 237 10.11 12.95 -10.12
N TYR A 238 10.09 12.37 -11.32
CA TYR A 238 10.90 11.21 -11.69
C TYR A 238 12.41 11.48 -11.55
N SER A 239 12.80 12.75 -11.52
CA SER A 239 14.16 13.28 -11.52
C SER A 239 14.82 13.43 -10.16
N GLU A 240 14.09 13.38 -9.04
CA GLU A 240 14.66 13.57 -7.69
C GLU A 240 15.24 12.30 -7.06
N TYR A 241 15.16 11.16 -7.76
CA TYR A 241 15.57 9.85 -7.23
C TYR A 241 16.89 9.31 -7.80
N GLU A 242 17.74 10.19 -8.34
CA GLU A 242 19.07 9.79 -8.80
C GLU A 242 19.97 9.44 -7.60
N ILE A 243 20.16 8.13 -7.42
CA ILE A 243 21.25 7.47 -6.71
C ILE A 243 21.33 7.84 -5.22
N HIS A 244 20.48 7.19 -4.42
CA HIS A 244 20.82 6.99 -3.01
C HIS A 244 21.83 5.83 -2.88
N PRO A 245 22.94 6.02 -2.14
CA PRO A 245 23.90 4.96 -1.91
C PRO A 245 23.18 3.76 -1.26
N SER A 246 23.54 2.57 -1.71
CA SER A 246 23.07 1.27 -1.22
C SER A 246 22.73 1.29 0.26
N ILE A 247 21.46 1.07 0.61
CA ILE A 247 21.04 0.87 2.00
C ILE A 247 21.78 -0.39 2.51
N THR A 248 22.85 -0.19 3.28
CA THR A 248 23.65 -1.25 3.89
C THR A 248 23.12 -1.69 5.25
N GLU A 249 22.17 -0.95 5.81
CA GLU A 249 21.51 -1.24 7.08
C GLU A 249 20.02 -0.87 7.00
N PRO A 250 19.09 -1.80 7.31
CA PRO A 250 17.68 -1.46 7.43
C PRO A 250 17.52 -0.51 8.61
N LYS A 251 17.15 0.75 8.35
CA LYS A 251 16.70 1.66 9.38
C LYS A 251 15.24 1.32 9.64
N VAL A 252 14.84 1.29 10.91
CA VAL A 252 13.41 1.16 11.25
C VAL A 252 12.75 2.50 10.92
N VAL A 253 12.42 2.72 9.64
CA VAL A 253 11.74 3.94 9.20
C VAL A 253 10.61 3.62 8.25
N TRP A 254 9.48 4.26 8.54
CA TRP A 254 8.23 4.27 7.79
C TRP A 254 8.36 4.74 6.31
N ASP A 255 9.53 5.23 5.91
CA ASP A 255 9.85 5.85 4.61
C ASP A 255 11.05 5.19 3.92
N GLU A 256 11.31 3.92 4.22
CA GLU A 256 12.35 3.16 3.55
C GLU A 256 11.97 2.75 2.12
N TYR A 257 12.99 2.53 1.29
CA TYR A 257 12.83 1.84 0.03
C TYR A 257 12.53 0.37 0.29
N HIS A 258 11.34 -0.06 -0.10
CA HIS A 258 10.91 -1.44 0.01
C HIS A 258 9.86 -1.77 -1.04
N LEU A 259 9.68 -3.06 -1.31
CA LEU A 259 8.54 -3.56 -2.05
C LEU A 259 7.50 -4.06 -1.05
N HIS A 260 6.32 -3.44 -1.07
CA HIS A 260 5.14 -4.02 -0.42
C HIS A 260 4.54 -5.08 -1.34
N PHE A 261 4.50 -6.33 -0.89
CA PHE A 261 3.95 -7.44 -1.64
C PHE A 261 2.82 -8.11 -0.87
N GLU A 262 1.64 -8.16 -1.49
CA GLU A 262 0.48 -8.84 -0.94
C GLU A 262 -0.11 -9.81 -1.95
N GLU A 263 -0.89 -10.75 -1.43
CA GLU A 263 -1.75 -11.62 -2.21
C GLU A 263 -3.14 -11.63 -1.61
N ALA A 264 -4.17 -11.64 -2.44
CA ALA A 264 -5.55 -11.67 -2.02
C ALA A 264 -6.36 -12.72 -2.79
N ASP A 265 -7.43 -13.18 -2.13
CA ASP A 265 -8.54 -13.82 -2.83
C ASP A 265 -9.21 -12.84 -3.79
N ARG A 266 -9.99 -13.39 -4.72
CA ARG A 266 -10.87 -12.62 -5.57
C ARG A 266 -12.27 -13.19 -5.49
N ASP A 267 -13.24 -12.34 -5.22
CA ASP A 267 -14.64 -12.74 -5.33
C ASP A 267 -15.01 -12.83 -6.82
N TRP A 268 -15.33 -14.04 -7.27
CA TRP A 268 -15.57 -14.31 -8.69
C TRP A 268 -16.86 -13.65 -9.21
N ASN A 269 -17.84 -13.43 -8.35
CA ASN A 269 -19.15 -12.86 -8.70
C ASN A 269 -19.07 -11.34 -8.89
N SER A 270 -18.43 -10.67 -7.94
CA SER A 270 -18.35 -9.20 -7.87
C SER A 270 -17.06 -8.64 -8.46
N GLY A 271 -16.09 -9.51 -8.77
CA GLY A 271 -14.76 -9.12 -9.24
C GLY A 271 -13.90 -8.44 -8.17
N ARG A 272 -14.41 -8.29 -6.94
CA ARG A 272 -13.77 -7.58 -5.84
C ARG A 272 -12.55 -8.32 -5.30
N LYS A 273 -11.59 -7.54 -4.80
CA LYS A 273 -10.45 -8.04 -4.03
C LYS A 273 -11.00 -8.56 -2.69
N GLY A 274 -10.73 -9.82 -2.39
CA GLY A 274 -11.09 -10.46 -1.13
C GLY A 274 -10.09 -10.16 -0.03
N LEU A 275 -10.12 -10.98 1.02
CA LEU A 275 -9.16 -10.88 2.13
C LEU A 275 -7.74 -11.17 1.64
N GLN A 276 -6.78 -10.39 2.15
CA GLN A 276 -5.36 -10.66 1.96
C GLN A 276 -4.94 -11.93 2.70
N ARG A 277 -3.99 -12.65 2.13
CA ARG A 277 -3.28 -13.77 2.74
C ARG A 277 -1.80 -13.50 2.80
N ASP A 278 -1.13 -14.16 3.73
CA ASP A 278 0.32 -14.24 3.72
C ASP A 278 0.76 -15.09 2.51
N PRO A 279 1.46 -14.51 1.52
CA PRO A 279 1.75 -15.20 0.25
C PRO A 279 2.66 -16.42 0.42
N TYR A 280 3.47 -16.45 1.47
CA TYR A 280 4.45 -17.50 1.71
C TYR A 280 4.21 -18.26 3.02
N ASN A 281 3.07 -18.02 3.67
CA ASN A 281 2.72 -18.63 4.95
C ASN A 281 3.77 -18.31 6.05
N ILE A 282 4.42 -17.15 5.94
CA ILE A 282 5.47 -16.65 6.83
C ILE A 282 4.80 -15.96 8.04
N TYR A 283 3.85 -16.60 8.75
CA TYR A 283 3.26 -16.09 10.01
C TYR A 283 4.30 -16.02 11.15
N LYS A 284 5.40 -15.31 10.95
CA LYS A 284 6.65 -15.50 11.66
C LYS A 284 7.04 -14.21 12.36
N THR A 285 7.42 -14.41 13.60
CA THR A 285 8.00 -13.42 14.51
C THR A 285 9.47 -13.17 14.16
N SER A 286 10.03 -12.07 14.68
CA SER A 286 11.43 -11.60 14.61
C SER A 286 12.51 -12.63 14.22
N LYS A 287 12.51 -13.78 14.88
CA LYS A 287 13.57 -14.80 14.82
C LYS A 287 13.78 -15.47 13.46
N TRP A 288 12.90 -15.25 12.50
CA TRP A 288 13.01 -15.78 11.14
C TRP A 288 13.47 -14.76 10.12
N TYR A 289 13.65 -13.52 10.56
CA TYR A 289 14.33 -12.47 9.82
C TYR A 289 15.78 -12.48 10.30
N LEU A 290 16.76 -12.36 9.40
CA LEU A 290 18.17 -12.20 9.77
C LEU A 290 18.32 -10.87 10.51
N ILE A 291 18.16 -10.90 11.83
CA ILE A 291 18.42 -9.76 12.71
C ILE A 291 19.95 -9.59 12.71
N LYS A 292 20.49 -8.58 12.01
CA LYS A 292 21.84 -8.10 12.31
C LYS A 292 21.86 -7.78 13.81
N GLU A 293 22.85 -8.29 14.54
CA GLU A 293 22.92 -8.39 16.01
C GLU A 293 22.66 -7.09 16.81
N ASN A 294 22.49 -5.95 16.15
CA ASN A 294 22.23 -4.64 16.77
C ASN A 294 20.74 -4.22 16.81
N LEU A 295 19.80 -4.97 16.21
CA LEU A 295 18.37 -4.67 16.33
C LEU A 295 17.77 -5.41 17.53
N LYS A 296 17.56 -4.68 18.63
CA LYS A 296 17.01 -5.23 19.88
C LYS A 296 15.73 -6.03 19.62
N SER A 297 15.70 -7.22 20.20
CA SER A 297 14.62 -8.22 20.22
C SER A 297 13.26 -7.71 20.74
N SER A 298 13.14 -6.43 21.13
CA SER A 298 11.91 -5.78 21.61
C SER A 298 10.96 -5.33 20.49
N LEU A 299 11.34 -5.49 19.22
CA LEU A 299 10.54 -5.04 18.06
C LEU A 299 9.40 -6.01 17.67
N PHE A 300 9.34 -7.20 18.25
CA PHE A 300 8.38 -8.22 17.85
C PHE A 300 7.82 -8.92 19.11
N VAL A 301 6.51 -9.13 19.14
CA VAL A 301 5.81 -9.84 20.22
C VAL A 301 5.99 -11.34 20.07
#